data_AF-A0A9P1D106-F1
#
_entry.id   AF-A0A9P1D106-F1
#
_cell.length_a   1.000
_cell.length_b   1.000
_cell.length_c   1.000
_cell.angle_alpha   90.00
_cell.angle_beta   90.00
_cell.angle_gamma   90.00
#
_symmetry.space_group_name_H-M   'P 1'
#
loop_
_entity.id
_entity.type
_entity.pdbx_description
1 polymer ?
#
loop_
_entity_poly.entity_id
_entity_poly.type
_entity_poly.pdbx_seq_one_letter_code
_entity_poly.pdbx_strand_id
1 'polypeptide(L)'
;MPPAYTPARGSHEFIRLVEHTTNALVTKDDGALEEVKKALIQVHQQFDQVHEESEAKQARLNRLREEIRTADQQHVNKGDWSKKMDETWNALSTQYLEVKKRNQDSLLSKKVYQHMLKRTQREQAILKQKLFQMEEHLDRKKRELQQKRAESEQARCARVQIHQTLENYSEEATRERDVCKSALEAINGEFEKRKEANGRRADFESWRHEVALDAANEAFNTSAGRLRKLYAIEKLSGNFLQKTTFEQVERSQTTEDNFQKIRDVTGLADVMDIVHKFLNRDVEQEQLKKSVKEAELTLEALLHKNEKLKKEMEGLPVNSADDPMALHKELEQAEQKLNEAIEEQEACRVRLQKTTIQSEHMKRWAARMGQVLAKFEEPAKVDKPEDLPAFFKKLESAVRKFIKKVSDQIKAGKINRKTFRDFEKVENEEQKNLLNNHSFLKDNCRAQASDVQAAGIGRPTSRQGDGNEDDPATNFQEDREKCKNEAEARVRAQKRPGN
;
A
#
# COMPACT_ATOMS: atom_id res chain seq x y z
N MET A 1 24.84 -21.97 -130.93
CA MET A 1 24.81 -22.49 -132.32
C MET A 1 25.13 -21.36 -133.29
N PRO A 2 26.33 -21.34 -133.89
CA PRO A 2 26.61 -20.59 -135.11
C PRO A 2 26.51 -21.51 -136.35
N PRO A 3 25.94 -21.05 -137.48
CA PRO A 3 25.72 -21.87 -138.67
C PRO A 3 26.97 -21.99 -139.54
N ALA A 4 26.98 -23.09 -140.29
CA ALA A 4 28.03 -23.60 -141.15
C ALA A 4 28.43 -22.65 -142.29
N TYR A 5 29.74 -22.49 -142.47
CA TYR A 5 30.34 -21.83 -143.63
C TYR A 5 30.75 -22.90 -144.66
N THR A 6 30.05 -22.93 -145.78
CA THR A 6 30.36 -23.72 -146.99
C THR A 6 31.23 -22.89 -147.93
N PRO A 7 32.40 -23.36 -148.39
CA PRO A 7 33.08 -22.76 -149.53
C PRO A 7 32.59 -23.38 -150.84
N ALA A 8 31.92 -22.57 -151.67
CA ALA A 8 31.60 -22.84 -153.07
C ALA A 8 32.90 -23.12 -153.87
N ARG A 9 33.03 -24.28 -154.52
CA ARG A 9 32.70 -24.55 -155.94
C ARG A 9 32.97 -23.35 -156.86
N GLY A 10 34.12 -23.37 -157.55
CA GLY A 10 34.43 -22.41 -158.61
C GLY A 10 35.75 -22.60 -159.38
N SER A 11 36.61 -23.58 -159.07
CA SER A 11 37.93 -23.72 -159.74
C SER A 11 37.94 -24.56 -161.03
N HIS A 12 36.78 -24.94 -161.59
CA HIS A 12 36.70 -25.84 -162.76
C HIS A 12 36.40 -25.15 -164.11
N GLU A 13 36.04 -23.86 -164.13
CA GLU A 13 35.84 -23.15 -165.41
C GLU A 13 37.15 -22.59 -166.00
N PHE A 14 38.12 -22.24 -165.14
CA PHE A 14 39.40 -21.70 -165.60
C PHE A 14 40.24 -22.74 -166.36
N ILE A 15 40.24 -24.01 -165.93
CA ILE A 15 40.98 -25.10 -166.60
C ILE A 15 40.41 -25.39 -168.00
N ARG A 16 39.09 -25.26 -168.20
CA ARG A 16 38.46 -25.45 -169.53
C ARG A 16 38.82 -24.34 -170.54
N LEU A 17 39.10 -23.12 -170.07
CA LEU A 17 39.49 -22.01 -170.95
C LEU A 17 40.96 -22.12 -171.41
N VAL A 18 41.82 -22.64 -170.54
CA VAL A 18 43.25 -22.86 -170.86
C VAL A 18 43.41 -23.99 -171.89
N GLU A 19 42.62 -25.08 -171.80
CA GLU A 19 42.70 -26.17 -172.78
C GLU A 19 42.24 -25.77 -174.19
N HIS A 20 41.35 -24.78 -174.32
CA HIS A 20 40.86 -24.33 -175.63
C HIS A 20 41.85 -23.41 -176.35
N THR A 21 42.73 -22.71 -175.62
CA THR A 21 43.73 -21.80 -176.19
C THR A 21 45.01 -22.51 -176.63
N THR A 22 45.33 -23.68 -176.07
CA THR A 22 46.53 -24.44 -176.44
C THR A 22 46.42 -25.10 -177.83
N ASN A 23 45.22 -25.44 -178.30
CA ASN A 23 45.03 -26.11 -179.60
C ASN A 23 45.03 -25.16 -180.82
N ALA A 24 44.99 -23.84 -180.62
CA ALA A 24 45.02 -22.85 -181.71
C ALA A 24 46.43 -22.36 -182.08
N LEU A 25 47.48 -22.77 -181.35
CA LEU A 25 48.84 -22.20 -181.47
C LEU A 25 49.83 -23.03 -182.34
N VAL A 26 49.34 -23.94 -183.19
CA VAL A 26 50.21 -24.79 -184.05
C VAL A 26 50.41 -24.24 -185.48
N THR A 27 49.76 -23.15 -185.88
CA THR A 27 49.94 -22.58 -187.23
C THR A 27 50.27 -21.10 -187.19
N LYS A 28 51.48 -20.78 -187.66
CA LYS A 28 52.11 -19.47 -187.83
C LYS A 28 51.15 -18.32 -188.15
N ASP A 29 50.96 -17.41 -187.20
CA ASP A 29 50.72 -15.99 -187.48
C ASP A 29 51.05 -15.13 -186.23
N ASP A 30 52.16 -14.39 -186.29
CA ASP A 30 52.81 -13.69 -185.16
C ASP A 30 52.05 -12.44 -184.64
N GLY A 31 50.84 -12.17 -185.14
CA GLY A 31 50.03 -11.00 -184.75
C GLY A 31 49.11 -11.22 -183.54
N ALA A 32 48.58 -12.43 -183.34
CA ALA A 32 47.59 -12.72 -182.28
C ALA A 32 48.20 -12.81 -180.87
N LEU A 33 49.51 -13.03 -180.78
CA LEU A 33 50.23 -13.22 -179.53
C LEU A 33 50.39 -11.91 -178.73
N GLU A 34 50.42 -10.75 -179.40
CA GLU A 34 50.48 -9.44 -178.75
C GLU A 34 49.12 -8.95 -178.22
N GLU A 35 48.01 -9.30 -178.88
CA GLU A 35 46.66 -9.00 -178.35
C GLU A 35 46.34 -9.82 -177.09
N VAL A 36 46.75 -11.09 -177.06
CA VAL A 36 46.62 -11.92 -175.85
C VAL A 36 47.50 -11.40 -174.72
N LYS A 37 48.73 -10.92 -174.99
CA LYS A 37 49.55 -10.25 -173.96
C LYS A 37 48.88 -8.98 -173.44
N LYS A 38 48.28 -8.16 -174.31
CA LYS A 38 47.53 -6.96 -173.91
C LYS A 38 46.33 -7.31 -173.03
N ALA A 39 45.56 -8.32 -173.42
CA ALA A 39 44.43 -8.82 -172.64
C ALA A 39 44.91 -9.40 -171.29
N LEU A 40 46.04 -10.12 -171.26
CA LEU A 40 46.61 -10.66 -170.03
C LEU A 40 47.09 -9.54 -169.09
N ILE A 41 47.73 -8.49 -169.62
CA ILE A 41 48.14 -7.31 -168.85
C ILE A 41 46.90 -6.58 -168.29
N GLN A 42 45.83 -6.48 -169.07
CA GLN A 42 44.60 -5.82 -168.63
C GLN A 42 43.85 -6.64 -167.57
N VAL A 43 43.85 -7.97 -167.69
CA VAL A 43 43.31 -8.88 -166.67
C VAL A 43 44.17 -8.84 -165.40
N HIS A 44 45.50 -8.76 -165.52
CA HIS A 44 46.39 -8.55 -164.38
C HIS A 44 46.11 -7.22 -163.70
N GLN A 45 45.96 -6.12 -164.46
CA GLN A 45 45.60 -4.82 -163.89
C GLN A 45 44.23 -4.82 -163.22
N GLN A 46 43.23 -5.49 -163.81
CA GLN A 46 41.92 -5.64 -163.19
C GLN A 46 41.97 -6.51 -161.94
N PHE A 47 42.76 -7.58 -161.95
CA PHE A 47 42.99 -8.42 -160.78
C PHE A 47 43.68 -7.64 -159.68
N ASP A 48 44.75 -6.90 -159.99
CA ASP A 48 45.49 -6.08 -159.03
C ASP A 48 44.60 -4.96 -158.48
N GLN A 49 43.78 -4.33 -159.31
CA GLN A 49 42.83 -3.31 -158.88
C GLN A 49 41.74 -3.88 -157.96
N VAL A 50 41.17 -5.04 -158.29
CA VAL A 50 40.18 -5.72 -157.45
C VAL A 50 40.83 -6.26 -156.16
N HIS A 51 42.08 -6.71 -156.24
CA HIS A 51 42.85 -7.17 -155.09
C HIS A 51 43.16 -6.00 -154.15
N GLU A 52 43.62 -4.86 -154.67
CA GLU A 52 43.87 -3.64 -153.92
C GLU A 52 42.57 -3.09 -153.32
N GLU A 53 41.45 -3.12 -154.06
CA GLU A 53 40.14 -2.72 -153.53
C GLU A 53 39.63 -3.69 -152.47
N SER A 54 39.88 -5.00 -152.63
CA SER A 54 39.56 -6.03 -151.65
C SER A 54 40.40 -5.86 -150.37
N GLU A 55 41.70 -5.60 -150.50
CA GLU A 55 42.59 -5.29 -149.38
C GLU A 55 42.19 -3.98 -148.68
N ALA A 56 41.81 -2.95 -149.44
CA ALA A 56 41.31 -1.70 -148.88
C ALA A 56 39.98 -1.90 -148.13
N LYS A 57 39.06 -2.70 -148.68
CA LYS A 57 37.81 -3.08 -148.00
C LYS A 57 38.07 -3.94 -146.77
N GLN A 58 39.04 -4.86 -146.82
CA GLN A 58 39.42 -5.69 -145.70
C GLN A 58 40.11 -4.88 -144.60
N ALA A 59 40.97 -3.93 -144.96
CA ALA A 59 41.58 -2.98 -144.04
C ALA A 59 40.51 -2.09 -143.37
N ARG A 60 39.52 -1.62 -144.13
CA ARG A 60 38.39 -0.85 -143.61
C ARG A 60 37.50 -1.69 -142.69
N LEU A 61 37.22 -2.95 -143.04
CA LEU A 61 36.49 -3.89 -142.20
C LEU A 61 37.24 -4.17 -140.89
N ASN A 62 38.55 -4.34 -140.95
CA ASN A 62 39.37 -4.52 -139.76
C ASN A 62 39.39 -3.27 -138.87
N ARG A 63 39.46 -2.07 -139.46
CA ARG A 63 39.30 -0.80 -138.71
C ARG A 63 37.94 -0.70 -138.03
N LEU A 64 36.85 -0.95 -138.77
CA LEU A 64 35.49 -0.94 -138.20
C LEU A 64 35.31 -2.00 -137.10
N ARG A 65 35.90 -3.19 -137.25
CA ARG A 65 35.89 -4.22 -136.20
C ARG A 65 36.64 -3.77 -134.95
N GLU A 66 37.75 -3.07 -135.10
CA GLU A 66 38.52 -2.54 -133.97
C GLU A 66 37.81 -1.34 -133.32
N GLU A 67 37.15 -0.49 -134.11
CA GLU A 67 36.27 0.58 -133.60
C GLU A 67 35.07 0.02 -132.83
N ILE A 68 34.45 -1.06 -133.33
CA ILE A 68 33.37 -1.77 -132.61
C ILE A 68 33.92 -2.39 -131.33
N ARG A 69 35.06 -3.08 -131.38
CA ARG A 69 35.69 -3.67 -130.19
C ARG A 69 36.03 -2.61 -129.13
N THR A 70 36.59 -1.48 -129.54
CA THR A 70 36.92 -0.38 -128.62
C THR A 70 35.66 0.28 -128.05
N ALA A 71 34.60 0.44 -128.85
CA ALA A 71 33.30 0.93 -128.38
C ALA A 71 32.64 -0.04 -127.39
N ASP A 72 32.65 -1.35 -127.67
CA ASP A 72 32.15 -2.38 -126.76
C ASP A 72 32.95 -2.41 -125.45
N GLN A 73 34.28 -2.29 -125.53
CA GLN A 73 35.14 -2.25 -124.35
C GLN A 73 34.92 -0.98 -123.52
N GLN A 74 34.66 0.17 -124.16
CA GLN A 74 34.24 1.39 -123.48
C GLN A 74 32.85 1.26 -122.83
N HIS A 75 31.91 0.56 -123.48
CA HIS A 75 30.57 0.33 -122.94
C HIS A 75 30.60 -0.63 -121.74
N VAL A 76 31.40 -1.70 -121.82
CA VAL A 76 31.66 -2.61 -120.68
C VAL A 76 32.32 -1.86 -119.54
N ASN A 77 33.36 -1.06 -119.81
CA ASN A 77 34.03 -0.25 -118.79
C ASN A 77 33.08 0.77 -118.14
N LYS A 78 32.21 1.44 -118.92
CA LYS A 78 31.18 2.35 -118.37
C LYS A 78 30.17 1.60 -117.52
N GLY A 79 29.73 0.41 -117.94
CA GLY A 79 28.84 -0.45 -117.17
C GLY A 79 29.45 -0.90 -115.84
N ASP A 80 30.72 -1.31 -115.85
CA ASP A 80 31.45 -1.69 -114.63
C ASP A 80 31.71 -0.51 -113.70
N TRP A 81 31.96 0.68 -114.26
CA TRP A 81 32.10 1.90 -113.48
C TRP A 81 30.77 2.33 -112.85
N SER A 82 29.65 2.21 -113.58
CA SER A 82 28.31 2.43 -113.05
C SER A 82 28.00 1.46 -111.91
N LYS A 83 28.27 0.15 -112.09
CA LYS A 83 28.09 -0.85 -111.03
C LYS A 83 28.92 -0.55 -109.79
N LYS A 84 30.20 -0.19 -109.96
CA LYS A 84 31.06 0.22 -108.84
C LYS A 84 30.51 1.46 -108.13
N MET A 85 30.01 2.44 -108.88
CA MET A 85 29.37 3.61 -108.29
C MET A 85 28.10 3.23 -107.54
N ASP A 86 27.25 2.37 -108.09
CA ASP A 86 26.05 1.87 -107.42
C ASP A 86 26.40 1.05 -106.16
N GLU A 87 27.44 0.21 -106.21
CA GLU A 87 27.95 -0.53 -105.06
C GLU A 87 28.47 0.40 -103.96
N THR A 88 29.27 1.42 -104.32
CA THR A 88 29.75 2.42 -103.35
C THR A 88 28.60 3.26 -102.80
N TRP A 89 27.64 3.63 -103.62
CA TRP A 89 26.44 4.35 -103.21
C TRP A 89 25.60 3.52 -102.23
N ASN A 90 25.37 2.25 -102.55
CA ASN A 90 24.63 1.33 -101.69
C ASN A 90 25.37 1.07 -100.37
N ALA A 91 26.70 0.92 -100.41
CA ALA A 91 27.52 0.78 -99.20
C ALA A 91 27.44 2.04 -98.32
N LEU A 92 27.57 3.23 -98.93
CA LEU A 92 27.51 4.51 -98.21
C LEU A 92 26.10 4.78 -97.65
N SER A 93 25.06 4.43 -98.40
CA SER A 93 23.65 4.48 -97.97
C SER A 93 23.39 3.56 -96.79
N THR A 94 23.91 2.32 -96.83
CA THR A 94 23.83 1.37 -95.72
C THR A 94 24.56 1.90 -94.48
N GLN A 95 25.78 2.42 -94.64
CA GLN A 95 26.53 3.03 -93.54
C GLN A 95 25.80 4.24 -92.94
N TYR A 96 25.22 5.11 -93.77
CA TYR A 96 24.43 6.24 -93.31
C TYR A 96 23.22 5.79 -92.47
N LEU A 97 22.49 4.76 -92.94
CA LEU A 97 21.36 4.19 -92.19
C LEU A 97 21.80 3.56 -90.86
N GLU A 98 22.94 2.86 -90.84
CA GLU A 98 23.51 2.32 -89.61
C GLU A 98 23.90 3.41 -88.62
N VAL A 99 24.61 4.46 -89.07
CA VAL A 99 25.00 5.59 -88.23
C VAL A 99 23.77 6.33 -87.71
N LYS A 100 22.75 6.51 -88.55
CA LYS A 100 21.47 7.11 -88.16
C LYS A 100 20.80 6.27 -87.07
N LYS A 101 20.76 4.95 -87.21
CA LYS A 101 20.23 4.03 -86.19
C LYS A 101 21.03 4.11 -84.89
N ARG A 102 22.36 4.04 -84.95
CA ARG A 102 23.24 4.18 -83.76
C ARG A 102 23.04 5.52 -83.06
N ASN A 103 22.85 6.61 -83.80
CA ASN A 103 22.58 7.92 -83.22
C ASN A 103 21.21 7.95 -82.51
N GLN A 104 20.18 7.33 -83.10
CA GLN A 104 18.87 7.18 -82.46
C GLN A 104 18.96 6.35 -81.17
N ASP A 105 19.68 5.22 -81.19
CA ASP A 105 19.91 4.38 -80.00
C ASP A 105 20.67 5.14 -78.90
N SER A 106 21.65 5.97 -79.28
CA SER A 106 22.39 6.83 -78.36
C SER A 106 21.50 7.92 -77.74
N LEU A 107 20.61 8.53 -78.53
CA LEU A 107 19.63 9.51 -78.03
C LEU A 107 18.63 8.87 -77.05
N LEU A 108 18.17 7.64 -77.33
CA LEU A 108 17.33 6.88 -76.41
C LEU A 108 18.09 6.55 -75.11
N SER A 109 19.32 6.06 -75.22
CA SER A 109 20.19 5.79 -74.06
C SER A 109 20.39 7.03 -73.21
N LYS A 110 20.67 8.19 -73.83
CA LYS A 110 20.79 9.48 -73.14
C LYS A 110 19.52 9.83 -72.35
N LYS A 111 18.33 9.62 -72.94
CA LYS A 111 17.04 9.85 -72.24
C LYS A 111 16.87 8.92 -71.04
N VAL A 112 17.26 7.65 -71.16
CA VAL A 112 17.23 6.68 -70.04
C VAL A 112 18.16 7.13 -68.91
N TYR A 113 19.40 7.49 -69.21
CA TYR A 113 20.35 8.00 -68.20
C TYR A 113 19.87 9.28 -67.54
N GLN A 114 19.27 10.21 -68.31
CA GLN A 114 18.67 11.42 -67.73
C GLN A 114 17.51 11.10 -66.78
N HIS A 115 16.67 10.12 -67.10
CA HIS A 115 15.58 9.69 -66.22
C HIS A 115 16.13 9.01 -64.95
N MET A 116 17.12 8.13 -65.08
CA MET A 116 17.79 7.50 -63.93
C MET A 116 18.42 8.55 -63.02
N LEU A 117 19.15 9.52 -63.57
CA LEU A 117 19.74 10.61 -62.78
C LEU A 117 18.68 11.40 -62.00
N LYS A 118 17.57 11.79 -62.67
CA LYS A 118 16.45 12.49 -62.01
C LYS A 118 15.83 11.64 -60.90
N ARG A 119 15.68 10.34 -61.12
CA ARG A 119 15.17 9.40 -60.10
C ARG A 119 16.11 9.32 -58.90
N THR A 120 17.41 9.10 -59.12
CA THR A 120 18.41 9.02 -58.05
C THR A 120 18.49 10.33 -57.25
N GLN A 121 18.37 11.49 -57.92
CA GLN A 121 18.31 12.78 -57.23
C GLN A 121 17.08 12.92 -56.33
N ARG A 122 15.91 12.45 -56.78
CA ARG A 122 14.69 12.42 -55.94
C ARG A 122 14.84 11.46 -54.76
N GLU A 123 15.37 10.27 -54.99
CA GLU A 123 15.63 9.28 -53.93
C GLU A 123 16.62 9.83 -52.90
N GLN A 124 17.69 10.50 -53.34
CA GLN A 124 18.65 11.18 -52.46
C GLN A 124 17.97 12.28 -51.63
N ALA A 125 17.08 13.08 -52.22
CA ALA A 125 16.33 14.11 -51.49
C ALA A 125 15.42 13.51 -50.41
N ILE A 126 14.72 12.41 -50.72
CA ILE A 126 13.88 11.68 -49.76
C ILE A 126 14.72 11.11 -48.61
N LEU A 127 15.89 10.54 -48.92
CA LEU A 127 16.81 10.03 -47.89
C LEU A 127 17.33 11.13 -46.98
N LYS A 128 17.71 12.30 -47.53
CA LYS A 128 18.11 13.46 -46.73
C LYS A 128 17.00 13.95 -45.80
N GLN A 129 15.75 13.98 -46.30
CA GLN A 129 14.60 14.34 -45.47
C GLN A 129 14.38 13.35 -44.32
N LYS A 130 14.48 12.04 -44.61
CA LYS A 130 14.37 11.00 -43.56
C LYS A 130 15.48 11.11 -42.52
N LEU A 131 16.70 11.40 -42.97
CA LEU A 131 17.86 11.61 -42.09
C LEU A 131 17.59 12.77 -41.13
N PHE A 132 17.12 13.92 -41.63
CA PHE A 132 16.77 15.08 -40.82
C PHE A 132 15.67 14.76 -39.78
N GLN A 133 14.62 14.02 -40.17
CA GLN A 133 13.58 13.58 -39.24
C GLN A 133 14.11 12.65 -38.14
N MET A 134 15.07 11.76 -38.48
CA MET A 134 15.72 10.89 -37.50
C MET A 134 16.61 11.69 -36.54
N GLU A 135 17.36 12.67 -37.02
CA GLU A 135 18.15 13.59 -36.18
C GLU A 135 17.25 14.36 -35.20
N GLU A 136 16.15 14.93 -35.67
CA GLU A 136 15.18 15.63 -34.79
C GLU A 136 14.57 14.70 -33.74
N HIS A 137 14.25 13.46 -34.11
CA HIS A 137 13.77 12.45 -33.16
C HIS A 137 14.84 12.10 -32.11
N LEU A 138 16.09 11.96 -32.54
CA LEU A 138 17.22 11.66 -31.66
C LEU A 138 17.45 12.81 -30.67
N ASP A 139 17.39 14.06 -31.11
CA ASP A 139 17.54 15.24 -30.25
C ASP A 139 16.38 15.41 -29.28
N ARG A 140 15.14 15.11 -29.70
CA ARG A 140 14.00 15.03 -28.77
C ARG A 140 14.24 13.97 -27.70
N LYS A 141 14.70 12.77 -28.08
CA LYS A 141 14.98 11.69 -27.13
C LYS A 141 16.15 11.99 -26.19
N LYS A 142 17.18 12.69 -26.65
CA LYS A 142 18.26 13.19 -25.80
C LYS A 142 17.74 14.17 -24.73
N ARG A 143 16.88 15.11 -25.12
CA ARG A 143 16.26 16.07 -24.17
C ARG A 143 15.37 15.36 -23.15
N GLU A 144 14.54 14.41 -23.59
CA GLU A 144 13.72 13.59 -22.68
C GLU A 144 14.59 12.79 -21.69
N LEU A 145 15.69 12.20 -22.16
CA LEU A 145 16.63 11.48 -21.30
C LEU A 145 17.30 12.40 -20.26
N GLN A 146 17.74 13.59 -20.68
CA GLN A 146 18.30 14.60 -19.76
C GLN A 146 17.28 15.03 -18.71
N GLN A 147 16.04 15.29 -19.12
CA GLN A 147 14.95 15.62 -18.20
C GLN A 147 14.72 14.48 -17.19
N LYS A 148 14.68 13.22 -17.64
CA LYS A 148 14.50 12.06 -16.75
C LYS A 148 15.67 11.87 -15.78
N ARG A 149 16.89 12.19 -16.19
CA ARG A 149 18.06 12.21 -15.28
C ARG A 149 17.92 13.28 -14.21
N ALA A 150 17.54 14.51 -14.59
CA ALA A 150 17.31 15.59 -13.64
C ALA A 150 16.18 15.27 -12.64
N GLU A 151 15.06 14.71 -13.10
CA GLU A 151 13.96 14.25 -12.23
C GLU A 151 14.43 13.15 -11.25
N SER A 152 15.25 12.20 -11.73
CA SER A 152 15.81 11.13 -10.89
C SER A 152 16.79 11.67 -9.83
N GLU A 153 17.65 12.61 -10.20
CA GLU A 153 18.58 13.28 -9.28
C GLU A 153 17.83 14.08 -8.22
N GLN A 154 16.81 14.84 -8.61
CA GLN A 154 15.95 15.57 -7.68
C GLN A 154 15.26 14.62 -6.70
N ALA A 155 14.69 13.52 -7.17
CA ALA A 155 14.08 12.50 -6.31
C ALA A 155 15.09 11.86 -5.36
N ARG A 156 16.34 11.64 -5.81
CA ARG A 156 17.42 11.14 -4.95
C ARG A 156 17.76 12.14 -3.84
N CYS A 157 17.92 13.42 -4.17
CA CYS A 157 18.18 14.47 -3.18
C CYS A 157 17.05 14.59 -2.15
N ALA A 158 15.79 14.54 -2.60
CA ALA A 158 14.63 14.56 -1.71
C ALA A 158 14.61 13.35 -0.76
N ARG A 159 14.95 12.14 -1.24
CA ARG A 159 15.08 10.95 -0.38
C ARG A 159 16.16 11.10 0.69
N VAL A 160 17.33 11.65 0.31
CA VAL A 160 18.43 11.89 1.26
C VAL A 160 18.00 12.88 2.33
N GLN A 161 17.31 13.97 1.96
CA GLN A 161 16.78 14.94 2.91
C GLN A 161 15.77 14.31 3.86
N ILE A 162 14.80 13.53 3.35
CA ILE A 162 13.83 12.82 4.19
C ILE A 162 14.54 11.87 5.16
N HIS A 163 15.53 11.11 4.69
CA HIS A 163 16.29 10.21 5.55
C HIS A 163 17.01 10.96 6.68
N GLN A 164 17.67 12.07 6.37
CA GLN A 164 18.33 12.92 7.37
C GLN A 164 17.32 13.49 8.38
N THR A 165 16.12 13.91 7.95
CA THR A 165 15.09 14.37 8.89
C THR A 165 14.60 13.26 9.81
N LEU A 166 14.46 12.03 9.31
CA LEU A 166 14.06 10.87 10.12
C LEU A 166 15.13 10.49 11.14
N GLU A 167 16.40 10.55 10.76
CA GLU A 167 17.53 10.33 11.66
C GLU A 167 17.53 11.35 12.80
N ASN A 168 17.36 12.64 12.49
CA ASN A 168 17.24 13.70 13.50
C ASN A 168 16.08 13.46 14.49
N TYR A 169 14.89 13.08 13.99
CA TYR A 169 13.76 12.76 14.86
C TYR A 169 14.01 11.52 15.72
N SER A 170 14.70 10.52 15.18
CA SER A 170 15.08 9.33 15.95
C SER A 170 16.04 9.68 17.07
N GLU A 171 17.04 10.52 16.80
CA GLU A 171 17.97 11.02 17.82
C GLU A 171 17.25 11.84 18.90
N GLU A 172 16.36 12.75 18.52
CA GLU A 172 15.57 13.54 19.45
C GLU A 172 14.70 12.65 20.35
N ALA A 173 14.02 11.65 19.78
CA ALA A 173 13.26 10.68 20.55
C ALA A 173 14.13 9.85 21.52
N THR A 174 15.37 9.52 21.14
CA THR A 174 16.31 8.85 22.08
C THR A 174 16.72 9.78 23.22
N ARG A 175 17.06 11.04 22.94
CA ARG A 175 17.40 12.04 23.97
C ARG A 175 16.23 12.25 24.94
N GLU A 176 15.01 12.35 24.44
CA GLU A 176 13.81 12.50 25.28
C GLU A 176 13.60 11.28 26.18
N ARG A 177 13.79 10.05 25.66
CA ARG A 177 13.74 8.83 26.49
C ARG A 177 14.79 8.83 27.59
N ASP A 178 16.02 9.26 27.28
CA ASP A 178 17.10 9.32 28.27
C ASP A 178 16.80 10.35 29.37
N VAL A 179 16.26 11.52 29.00
CA VAL A 179 15.82 12.55 29.96
C VAL A 179 14.69 12.03 30.84
N CYS A 180 13.66 11.40 30.25
CA CYS A 180 12.55 10.80 30.99
C CYS A 180 13.04 9.69 31.94
N LYS A 181 13.95 8.83 31.48
CA LYS A 181 14.54 7.77 32.30
C LYS A 181 15.31 8.35 33.49
N SER A 182 16.15 9.36 33.26
CA SER A 182 16.88 10.05 34.32
C SER A 182 15.95 10.72 35.33
N ALA A 183 14.86 11.35 34.87
CA ALA A 183 13.86 11.94 35.74
C ALA A 183 13.13 10.89 36.60
N LEU A 184 12.79 9.73 36.01
CA LEU A 184 12.18 8.61 36.74
C LEU A 184 13.13 8.03 37.79
N GLU A 185 14.41 7.85 37.45
CA GLU A 185 15.43 7.41 38.40
C GLU A 185 15.58 8.40 39.57
N ALA A 186 15.54 9.71 39.31
CA ALA A 186 15.59 10.73 40.34
C ALA A 186 14.35 10.69 41.27
N ILE A 187 13.14 10.58 40.70
CA ILE A 187 11.89 10.46 41.47
C ILE A 187 11.91 9.20 42.33
N ASN A 188 12.34 8.06 41.77
CA ASN A 188 12.43 6.79 42.49
C ASN A 188 13.46 6.86 43.62
N GLY A 189 14.59 7.55 43.40
CA GLY A 189 15.58 7.82 44.44
C GLY A 189 15.02 8.66 45.60
N GLU A 190 14.26 9.71 45.32
CA GLU A 190 13.59 10.51 46.36
C GLU A 190 12.49 9.73 47.09
N PHE A 191 11.76 8.87 46.36
CA PHE A 191 10.76 8.00 46.96
C PHE A 191 11.37 7.01 47.96
N GLU A 192 12.45 6.32 47.59
CA GLU A 192 13.13 5.39 48.52
C GLU A 192 13.73 6.15 49.72
N LYS A 193 14.34 7.32 49.55
CA LYS A 193 14.78 8.15 50.68
C LYS A 193 13.64 8.50 51.64
N ARG A 194 12.45 8.85 51.10
CA ARG A 194 11.27 9.17 51.90
C ARG A 194 10.74 7.94 52.63
N LYS A 195 10.74 6.78 51.98
CA LYS A 195 10.36 5.49 52.56
C LYS A 195 11.29 5.09 53.69
N GLU A 196 12.61 5.23 53.53
CA GLU A 196 13.60 5.00 54.59
C GLU A 196 13.42 5.98 55.76
N ALA A 197 13.17 7.27 55.49
CA ALA A 197 12.91 8.27 56.53
C ALA A 197 11.62 7.94 57.32
N ASN A 198 10.56 7.50 56.63
CA ASN A 198 9.32 7.05 57.27
C ASN A 198 9.53 5.76 58.07
N GLY A 199 10.31 4.80 57.56
CA GLY A 199 10.69 3.60 58.30
C GLY A 199 11.37 3.94 59.61
N ARG A 200 12.40 4.81 59.56
CA ARG A 200 13.08 5.30 60.78
C ARG A 200 12.14 6.01 61.76
N ARG A 201 11.14 6.75 61.29
CA ARG A 201 10.12 7.37 62.16
C ARG A 201 9.23 6.32 62.81
N ALA A 202 8.77 5.33 62.06
CA ALA A 202 7.96 4.23 62.58
C ALA A 202 8.73 3.40 63.62
N ASP A 203 10.01 3.10 63.36
CA ASP A 203 10.88 2.41 64.32
C ASP A 203 11.03 3.21 65.62
N PHE A 204 11.21 4.53 65.49
CA PHE A 204 11.32 5.42 66.65
C PHE A 204 9.99 5.53 67.42
N GLU A 205 8.85 5.57 66.75
CA GLU A 205 7.53 5.56 67.39
C GLU A 205 7.26 4.23 68.11
N SER A 206 7.63 3.11 67.48
CA SER A 206 7.56 1.78 68.11
C SER A 206 8.42 1.72 69.37
N TRP A 207 9.67 2.16 69.29
CA TRP A 207 10.57 2.24 70.44
C TRP A 207 10.01 3.14 71.55
N ARG A 208 9.45 4.31 71.20
CA ARG A 208 8.81 5.19 72.19
C ARG A 208 7.60 4.54 72.85
N HIS A 209 6.81 3.79 72.11
CA HIS A 209 5.66 3.06 72.65
C HIS A 209 6.12 1.96 73.61
N GLU A 210 7.16 1.20 73.23
CA GLU A 210 7.78 0.17 74.08
C GLU A 210 8.31 0.78 75.38
N VAL A 211 9.09 1.86 75.32
CA VAL A 211 9.60 2.57 76.50
C VAL A 211 8.45 3.11 77.38
N ALA A 212 7.38 3.62 76.77
CA ALA A 212 6.22 4.10 77.53
C ALA A 212 5.47 2.95 78.23
N LEU A 213 5.34 1.78 77.57
CA LEU A 213 4.77 0.58 78.16
C LEU A 213 5.63 0.06 79.32
N ASP A 214 6.95 0.01 79.15
CA ASP A 214 7.88 -0.40 80.20
C ASP A 214 7.81 0.53 81.41
N ALA A 215 7.83 1.85 81.19
CA ALA A 215 7.68 2.83 82.25
C ALA A 215 6.32 2.71 82.96
N ALA A 216 5.23 2.48 82.22
CA ALA A 216 3.91 2.26 82.79
C ALA A 216 3.86 0.96 83.62
N ASN A 217 4.48 -0.13 83.14
CA ASN A 217 4.60 -1.39 83.88
C ASN A 217 5.45 -1.24 85.13
N GLU A 218 6.57 -0.51 85.07
CA GLU A 218 7.42 -0.24 86.24
C GLU A 218 6.69 0.61 87.28
N ALA A 219 5.98 1.66 86.85
CA ALA A 219 5.14 2.48 87.72
C ALA A 219 4.01 1.65 88.35
N PHE A 220 3.35 0.79 87.57
CA PHE A 220 2.31 -0.12 88.06
C PHE A 220 2.88 -1.10 89.09
N ASN A 221 4.01 -1.75 88.80
CA ASN A 221 4.66 -2.68 89.72
C ASN A 221 5.11 -1.98 91.02
N THR A 222 5.63 -0.76 90.92
CA THR A 222 5.98 0.07 92.08
C THR A 222 4.74 0.39 92.92
N SER A 223 3.64 0.80 92.27
CA SER A 223 2.36 1.08 92.94
C SER A 223 1.77 -0.17 93.61
N ALA A 224 1.83 -1.33 92.94
CA ALA A 224 1.39 -2.61 93.47
C ALA A 224 2.25 -3.04 94.66
N GLY A 225 3.57 -2.78 94.62
CA GLY A 225 4.46 -2.98 95.76
C GLY A 225 4.09 -2.10 96.96
N ARG A 226 3.79 -0.82 96.72
CA ARG A 226 3.32 0.10 97.76
C ARG A 226 1.98 -0.35 98.37
N LEU A 227 1.02 -0.75 97.52
CA LEU A 227 -0.29 -1.25 97.97
C LEU A 227 -0.15 -2.52 98.80
N ARG A 228 0.72 -3.45 98.41
CA ARG A 228 1.02 -4.65 99.22
C ARG A 228 1.58 -4.29 100.60
N LYS A 229 2.48 -3.31 100.68
CA LYS A 229 3.01 -2.81 101.97
C LYS A 229 1.92 -2.15 102.81
N LEU A 230 1.09 -1.30 102.20
CA LEU A 230 -0.03 -0.63 102.87
C LEU A 230 -1.01 -1.67 103.43
N TYR A 231 -1.41 -2.65 102.63
CA TYR A 231 -2.28 -3.75 103.05
C TYR A 231 -1.66 -4.56 104.20
N ALA A 232 -0.36 -4.85 104.16
CA ALA A 232 0.31 -5.53 105.28
C ALA A 232 0.28 -4.70 106.57
N ILE A 233 0.50 -3.38 106.49
CA ILE A 233 0.39 -2.47 107.62
C ILE A 233 -1.04 -2.40 108.15
N GLU A 234 -2.04 -2.29 107.27
CA GLU A 234 -3.46 -2.31 107.63
C GLU A 234 -3.83 -3.63 108.29
N LYS A 235 -3.34 -4.77 107.77
CA LYS A 235 -3.60 -6.08 108.36
C LYS A 235 -2.97 -6.23 109.75
N LEU A 236 -1.73 -5.77 109.93
CA LEU A 236 -1.07 -5.77 111.24
C LEU A 236 -1.78 -4.82 112.23
N SER A 237 -2.16 -3.63 111.78
CA SER A 237 -2.90 -2.65 112.58
C SER A 237 -4.27 -3.18 112.97
N GLY A 238 -4.98 -3.81 112.01
CA GLY A 238 -6.26 -4.47 112.24
C GLY A 238 -6.14 -5.64 113.22
N ASN A 239 -5.12 -6.49 113.09
CA ASN A 239 -4.85 -7.56 114.05
C ASN A 239 -4.51 -7.01 115.44
N PHE A 240 -3.73 -5.93 115.54
CA PHE A 240 -3.42 -5.27 116.80
C PHE A 240 -4.66 -4.66 117.45
N LEU A 241 -5.50 -4.00 116.65
CA LEU A 241 -6.78 -3.46 117.11
C LEU A 241 -7.69 -4.58 117.58
N GLN A 242 -7.82 -5.66 116.80
CA GLN A 242 -8.60 -6.84 117.16
C GLN A 242 -8.10 -7.47 118.46
N LYS A 243 -6.78 -7.59 118.64
CA LYS A 243 -6.18 -8.06 119.90
C LYS A 243 -6.51 -7.12 121.06
N THR A 244 -6.38 -5.81 120.86
CA THR A 244 -6.69 -4.80 121.90
C THR A 244 -8.16 -4.82 122.28
N THR A 245 -9.06 -4.92 121.29
CA THR A 245 -10.50 -5.09 121.50
C THR A 245 -10.80 -6.39 122.21
N PHE A 246 -10.13 -7.49 121.85
CA PHE A 246 -10.30 -8.78 122.52
C PHE A 246 -9.84 -8.72 123.98
N GLU A 247 -8.67 -8.14 124.26
CA GLU A 247 -8.18 -7.92 125.63
C GLU A 247 -9.11 -6.98 126.42
N GLN A 248 -9.66 -5.95 125.78
CA GLN A 248 -10.64 -5.06 126.41
C GLN A 248 -11.95 -5.78 126.71
N VAL A 249 -12.43 -6.62 125.78
CA VAL A 249 -13.60 -7.49 125.96
C VAL A 249 -13.33 -8.51 127.07
N GLU A 250 -12.14 -9.09 127.15
CA GLU A 250 -11.75 -10.03 128.21
C GLU A 250 -11.70 -9.32 129.58
N ARG A 251 -11.15 -8.10 129.65
CA ARG A 251 -11.20 -7.27 130.86
C ARG A 251 -12.63 -6.90 131.24
N SER A 252 -13.47 -6.51 130.28
CA SER A 252 -14.87 -6.21 130.54
C SER A 252 -15.64 -7.46 130.94
N GLN A 253 -15.35 -8.62 130.34
CA GLN A 253 -15.97 -9.89 130.70
C GLN A 253 -15.55 -10.32 132.10
N THR A 254 -14.28 -10.16 132.48
CA THR A 254 -13.83 -10.40 133.86
C THR A 254 -14.55 -9.47 134.84
N THR A 255 -14.77 -8.22 134.44
CA THR A 255 -15.52 -7.24 135.24
C THR A 255 -17.00 -7.62 135.33
N GLU A 256 -17.59 -8.05 134.22
CA GLU A 256 -18.98 -8.51 134.11
C GLU A 256 -19.21 -9.82 134.87
N ASP A 257 -18.26 -10.77 134.85
CA ASP A 257 -18.27 -12.00 135.62
C ASP A 257 -18.16 -11.72 137.12
N ASN A 258 -17.36 -10.71 137.50
CA ASN A 258 -17.33 -10.24 138.90
C ASN A 258 -18.67 -9.61 139.29
N PHE A 259 -19.29 -8.80 138.41
CA PHE A 259 -20.64 -8.31 138.62
C PHE A 259 -21.68 -9.44 138.61
N GLN A 260 -21.53 -10.48 137.80
CA GLN A 260 -22.42 -11.64 137.75
C GLN A 260 -22.30 -12.44 139.04
N LYS A 261 -21.10 -12.66 139.58
CA LYS A 261 -20.93 -13.23 140.93
C LYS A 261 -21.63 -12.38 142.00
N ILE A 262 -21.56 -11.05 141.88
CA ILE A 262 -22.32 -10.16 142.78
C ILE A 262 -23.82 -10.34 142.58
N ARG A 263 -24.31 -10.42 141.33
CA ARG A 263 -25.72 -10.66 141.00
C ARG A 263 -26.21 -12.01 141.51
N ASP A 264 -25.43 -13.07 141.35
CA ASP A 264 -25.77 -14.43 141.80
C ASP A 264 -25.87 -14.49 143.34
N VAL A 265 -25.02 -13.73 144.06
CA VAL A 265 -25.06 -13.64 145.54
C VAL A 265 -26.17 -12.71 146.05
N THR A 266 -26.52 -11.65 145.30
CA THR A 266 -27.45 -10.60 145.77
C THR A 266 -28.88 -10.70 145.19
N GLY A 267 -29.07 -11.45 144.10
CA GLY A 267 -30.32 -11.54 143.34
C GLY A 267 -30.69 -10.28 142.54
N LEU A 268 -29.79 -9.28 142.48
CA LEU A 268 -29.98 -8.07 141.67
C LEU A 268 -29.56 -8.36 140.23
N ALA A 269 -30.29 -7.92 139.22
CA ALA A 269 -30.03 -8.32 137.82
C ALA A 269 -29.28 -7.26 136.99
N ASP A 270 -29.29 -6.00 137.41
CA ASP A 270 -28.67 -4.87 136.70
C ASP A 270 -27.44 -4.34 137.49
N VAL A 271 -26.33 -4.12 136.78
CA VAL A 271 -25.06 -3.61 137.34
C VAL A 271 -25.22 -2.18 137.83
N MET A 272 -26.03 -1.38 137.12
CA MET A 272 -26.41 -0.05 137.58
C MET A 272 -27.42 -0.16 138.73
N ASP A 273 -28.32 -1.14 138.81
CA ASP A 273 -29.12 -1.37 140.04
C ASP A 273 -28.25 -1.71 141.26
N ILE A 274 -27.17 -2.47 141.09
CA ILE A 274 -26.26 -2.78 142.20
C ILE A 274 -25.57 -1.50 142.68
N VAL A 275 -25.10 -0.66 141.76
CA VAL A 275 -24.40 0.59 142.10
C VAL A 275 -25.39 1.68 142.57
N HIS A 276 -26.61 1.73 142.02
CA HIS A 276 -27.63 2.75 142.23
C HIS A 276 -28.64 2.38 143.33
N LYS A 277 -28.97 1.10 143.60
CA LYS A 277 -29.64 0.70 144.87
C LYS A 277 -28.71 0.79 146.07
N PHE A 278 -27.39 0.76 145.84
CA PHE A 278 -26.40 1.01 146.89
C PHE A 278 -26.23 2.52 147.16
N LEU A 279 -26.37 3.38 146.15
CA LEU A 279 -26.18 4.84 146.27
C LEU A 279 -27.47 5.68 146.37
N ASN A 280 -28.64 5.18 145.92
CA ASN A 280 -29.90 5.93 145.70
C ASN A 280 -31.19 5.12 146.02
N ARG A 281 -31.13 4.16 146.95
CA ARG A 281 -32.25 3.26 147.33
C ARG A 281 -33.61 3.95 147.56
N ASP A 282 -33.59 5.19 148.04
CA ASP A 282 -34.79 5.87 148.53
C ASP A 282 -35.36 6.91 147.55
N VAL A 283 -34.78 7.11 146.36
CA VAL A 283 -35.13 8.24 145.45
C VAL A 283 -35.71 7.82 144.08
N GLU A 284 -35.46 6.59 143.61
CA GLU A 284 -35.70 6.23 142.19
C GLU A 284 -36.95 5.37 141.91
N GLN A 285 -37.71 5.00 142.95
CA GLN A 285 -39.00 4.29 142.80
C GLN A 285 -40.08 5.14 142.09
N GLU A 286 -39.88 6.46 141.96
CA GLU A 286 -40.93 7.41 141.59
C GLU A 286 -40.74 8.06 140.21
N GLN A 287 -39.52 8.10 139.65
CA GLN A 287 -39.22 8.79 138.39
C GLN A 287 -39.23 7.88 137.14
N LEU A 288 -39.02 6.57 137.28
CA LEU A 288 -38.88 5.63 136.15
C LEU A 288 -40.19 5.30 135.39
N LYS A 289 -41.36 5.69 135.90
CA LYS A 289 -42.66 5.42 135.24
C LYS A 289 -43.03 6.39 134.12
N LYS A 290 -42.38 7.56 134.02
CA LYS A 290 -42.80 8.63 133.09
C LYS A 290 -42.03 8.65 131.76
N SER A 291 -40.75 8.26 131.75
CA SER A 291 -39.88 8.47 130.59
C SER A 291 -39.92 7.36 129.52
N VAL A 292 -40.43 6.17 129.85
CA VAL A 292 -40.42 5.01 128.92
C VAL A 292 -41.49 5.13 127.82
N LYS A 293 -42.55 5.92 128.05
CA LYS A 293 -43.73 5.94 127.17
C LYS A 293 -43.59 6.83 125.91
N GLU A 294 -42.61 7.74 125.87
CA GLU A 294 -42.46 8.71 124.79
C GLU A 294 -41.47 8.27 123.69
N ALA A 295 -40.58 7.31 123.98
CA ALA A 295 -39.54 6.87 123.05
C ALA A 295 -40.04 5.83 122.01
N GLU A 296 -41.09 5.07 122.33
CA GLU A 296 -41.58 3.97 121.48
C GLU A 296 -42.28 4.46 120.20
N LEU A 297 -42.88 5.66 120.19
CA LEU A 297 -43.66 6.17 119.04
C LEU A 297 -42.82 6.66 117.85
N THR A 298 -41.55 7.00 118.08
CA THR A 298 -40.68 7.60 117.05
C THR A 298 -40.00 6.59 116.12
N LEU A 299 -40.01 5.29 116.46
CA LEU A 299 -39.27 4.26 115.73
C LEU A 299 -40.08 3.58 114.61
N GLU A 300 -41.42 3.61 114.68
CA GLU A 300 -42.32 2.99 113.67
C GLU A 300 -42.44 3.77 112.36
N ALA A 301 -42.24 5.10 112.36
CA ALA A 301 -42.49 5.95 111.19
C ALA A 301 -41.41 5.86 110.09
N LEU A 302 -40.21 5.39 110.40
CA LEU A 302 -39.07 5.39 109.46
C LEU A 302 -38.96 4.10 108.62
N LEU A 303 -39.57 3.00 109.07
CA LEU A 303 -39.50 1.71 108.36
C LEU A 303 -40.42 1.65 107.12
N HIS A 304 -41.51 2.41 107.07
CA HIS A 304 -42.51 2.36 105.98
C HIS A 304 -42.09 3.13 104.70
N LYS A 305 -41.06 3.99 104.74
CA LYS A 305 -40.61 4.77 103.57
C LYS A 305 -39.62 4.04 102.66
N ASN A 306 -38.94 3.01 103.16
CA ASN A 306 -37.86 2.32 102.43
C ASN A 306 -38.39 1.22 101.47
N GLU A 307 -39.59 0.70 101.69
CA GLU A 307 -40.17 -0.40 100.91
C GLU A 307 -40.84 0.05 99.59
N LYS A 308 -41.13 1.35 99.44
CA LYS A 308 -41.88 1.89 98.29
C LYS A 308 -41.01 2.14 97.03
N LEU A 309 -39.71 2.39 97.19
CA LEU A 309 -38.80 2.70 96.07
C LEU A 309 -38.28 1.46 95.33
N LYS A 310 -38.42 0.26 95.90
CA LYS A 310 -37.93 -0.99 95.29
C LYS A 310 -38.91 -1.60 94.27
N LYS A 311 -40.16 -1.13 94.20
CA LYS A 311 -41.21 -1.67 93.32
C LYS A 311 -41.39 -0.90 91.99
N GLU A 312 -40.67 0.20 91.75
CA GLU A 312 -40.84 1.03 90.53
C GLU A 312 -39.75 0.81 89.46
N MET A 313 -38.83 -0.14 89.63
CA MET A 313 -37.71 -0.36 88.69
C MET A 313 -37.69 -1.72 87.95
N GLU A 314 -38.65 -2.62 88.19
CA GLU A 314 -38.78 -3.90 87.47
C GLU A 314 -39.98 -3.87 86.50
N GLY A 315 -39.80 -3.30 85.30
CA GLY A 315 -40.89 -3.28 84.31
C GLY A 315 -40.60 -2.55 83.00
N LEU A 316 -39.63 -3.02 82.20
CA LEU A 316 -39.51 -2.66 80.78
C LEU A 316 -39.10 -3.91 79.97
N PRO A 317 -40.04 -4.58 79.28
CA PRO A 317 -39.73 -5.67 78.36
C PRO A 317 -39.43 -5.12 76.96
N VAL A 318 -38.22 -5.35 76.46
CA VAL A 318 -37.89 -5.28 75.02
C VAL A 318 -38.39 -6.57 74.39
N ASN A 319 -39.62 -6.54 73.89
CA ASN A 319 -40.20 -7.64 73.13
C ASN A 319 -39.60 -7.68 71.72
N SER A 320 -38.67 -8.62 71.56
CA SER A 320 -38.23 -9.19 70.29
C SER A 320 -39.34 -10.07 69.72
N ALA A 321 -39.97 -9.65 68.63
CA ALA A 321 -40.82 -10.49 67.79
C ALA A 321 -40.96 -9.88 66.39
N ASP A 322 -39.91 -10.02 65.59
CA ASP A 322 -40.00 -10.42 64.19
C ASP A 322 -38.60 -10.87 63.77
N ASP A 323 -38.52 -12.03 63.14
CA ASP A 323 -37.29 -12.79 62.88
C ASP A 323 -36.22 -11.88 62.21
N PRO A 324 -35.14 -11.49 62.92
CA PRO A 324 -34.13 -10.60 62.35
C PRO A 324 -33.47 -11.22 61.12
N MET A 325 -33.45 -12.54 60.98
CA MET A 325 -32.99 -13.21 59.75
C MET A 325 -33.93 -12.98 58.55
N ALA A 326 -35.25 -12.87 58.76
CA ALA A 326 -36.20 -12.60 57.68
C ALA A 326 -36.08 -11.16 57.17
N LEU A 327 -35.98 -10.18 58.07
CA LEU A 327 -35.73 -8.78 57.73
C LEU A 327 -34.37 -8.56 57.05
N HIS A 328 -33.31 -9.22 57.52
CA HIS A 328 -32.01 -9.18 56.86
C HIS A 328 -32.03 -9.84 55.47
N LYS A 329 -32.77 -10.94 55.31
CA LYS A 329 -32.93 -11.60 54.01
C LYS A 329 -33.77 -10.79 53.02
N GLU A 330 -34.82 -10.11 53.50
CA GLU A 330 -35.59 -9.17 52.67
C GLU A 330 -34.76 -7.95 52.28
N LEU A 331 -33.91 -7.44 53.20
CA LEU A 331 -32.97 -6.36 52.91
C LEU A 331 -31.94 -6.79 51.86
N GLU A 332 -31.34 -7.98 52.01
CA GLU A 332 -30.38 -8.54 51.05
C GLU A 332 -31.02 -8.78 49.67
N GLN A 333 -32.27 -9.26 49.63
CA GLN A 333 -33.02 -9.39 48.37
C GLN A 333 -33.38 -8.05 47.73
N ALA A 334 -33.68 -7.03 48.53
CA ALA A 334 -33.95 -5.68 48.04
C ALA A 334 -32.67 -5.02 47.50
N GLU A 335 -31.54 -5.19 48.18
CA GLU A 335 -30.22 -4.73 47.72
C GLU A 335 -29.81 -5.44 46.42
N GLN A 336 -30.05 -6.75 46.31
CA GLN A 336 -29.77 -7.49 45.08
C GLN A 336 -30.61 -6.98 43.90
N LYS A 337 -31.92 -6.78 44.09
CA LYS A 337 -32.79 -6.22 43.04
C LYS A 337 -32.41 -4.80 42.65
N LEU A 338 -31.96 -3.99 43.62
CA LEU A 338 -31.47 -2.64 43.35
C LEU A 338 -30.19 -2.68 42.50
N ASN A 339 -29.25 -3.57 42.82
CA ASN A 339 -28.02 -3.73 42.02
C ASN A 339 -28.31 -4.24 40.61
N GLU A 340 -29.20 -5.24 40.45
CA GLU A 340 -29.64 -5.72 39.13
C GLU A 340 -30.28 -4.60 38.30
N ALA A 341 -31.15 -3.78 38.90
CA ALA A 341 -31.77 -2.64 38.22
C ALA A 341 -30.75 -1.55 37.82
N ILE A 342 -29.73 -1.30 38.65
CA ILE A 342 -28.64 -0.36 38.34
C ILE A 342 -27.80 -0.89 37.17
N GLU A 343 -27.45 -2.18 37.17
CA GLU A 343 -26.71 -2.81 36.07
C GLU A 343 -27.51 -2.79 34.76
N GLU A 344 -28.81 -3.09 34.80
CA GLU A 344 -29.68 -3.00 33.63
C GLU A 344 -29.81 -1.56 33.10
N GLN A 345 -29.90 -0.58 34.00
CA GLN A 345 -29.91 0.85 33.63
C GLN A 345 -28.60 1.26 32.97
N GLU A 346 -27.46 0.87 33.53
CA GLU A 346 -26.12 1.13 32.98
C GLU A 346 -25.99 0.49 31.58
N ALA A 347 -26.43 -0.76 31.42
CA ALA A 347 -26.42 -1.47 30.16
C ALA A 347 -27.33 -0.80 29.11
N CYS A 348 -28.52 -0.34 29.51
CA CYS A 348 -29.43 0.40 28.65
C CYS A 348 -28.84 1.76 28.25
N ARG A 349 -28.18 2.46 29.17
CA ARG A 349 -27.47 3.73 28.92
C ARG A 349 -26.35 3.55 27.90
N VAL A 350 -25.51 2.54 28.06
CA VAL A 350 -24.42 2.21 27.12
C VAL A 350 -24.99 1.84 25.75
N ARG A 351 -26.06 1.03 25.71
CA ARG A 351 -26.74 0.66 24.46
C ARG A 351 -27.30 1.89 23.74
N LEU A 352 -27.96 2.79 24.46
CA LEU A 352 -28.50 4.04 23.94
C LEU A 352 -27.40 4.98 23.42
N GLN A 353 -26.29 5.12 24.16
CA GLN A 353 -25.15 5.90 23.73
C GLN A 353 -24.56 5.35 22.43
N LYS A 354 -24.40 4.02 22.34
CA LYS A 354 -23.91 3.34 21.12
C LYS A 354 -24.85 3.56 19.94
N THR A 355 -26.16 3.41 20.11
CA THR A 355 -27.14 3.63 19.02
C THR A 355 -27.24 5.10 18.61
N THR A 356 -27.09 6.03 19.55
CA THR A 356 -27.05 7.48 19.26
C THR A 356 -25.83 7.84 18.43
N ILE A 357 -24.64 7.37 18.83
CA ILE A 357 -23.40 7.59 18.05
C ILE A 357 -23.52 7.00 16.65
N GLN A 358 -24.03 5.77 16.54
CA GLN A 358 -24.28 5.13 15.24
C GLN A 358 -25.25 5.94 14.37
N SER A 359 -26.33 6.46 14.96
CA SER A 359 -27.29 7.31 14.25
C SER A 359 -26.66 8.62 13.77
N GLU A 360 -25.85 9.29 14.59
CA GLU A 360 -25.09 10.49 14.19
C GLU A 360 -24.11 10.19 13.06
N HIS A 361 -23.43 9.04 13.11
CA HIS A 361 -22.53 8.59 12.04
C HIS A 361 -23.30 8.37 10.73
N MET A 362 -24.46 7.72 10.80
CA MET A 362 -25.34 7.53 9.64
C MET A 362 -25.83 8.87 9.07
N LYS A 363 -26.20 9.84 9.92
CA LYS A 363 -26.61 11.18 9.49
C LYS A 363 -25.49 11.93 8.77
N ARG A 364 -24.27 11.96 9.32
CA ARG A 364 -23.11 12.59 8.67
C ARG A 364 -22.75 11.90 7.37
N TRP A 365 -22.80 10.57 7.32
CA TRP A 365 -22.57 9.80 6.10
C TRP A 365 -23.64 10.09 5.04
N ALA A 366 -24.92 10.11 5.43
CA ALA A 366 -26.03 10.45 4.55
C ALA A 366 -25.89 11.87 3.98
N ALA A 367 -25.50 12.86 4.80
CA ALA A 367 -25.24 14.23 4.35
C ALA A 367 -24.11 14.29 3.32
N ARG A 368 -22.99 13.60 3.55
CA ARG A 368 -21.87 13.53 2.59
C ARG A 368 -22.30 12.87 1.28
N MET A 369 -22.98 11.72 1.37
CA MET A 369 -23.43 11.01 0.17
C MET A 369 -24.48 11.81 -0.61
N GLY A 370 -25.37 12.51 0.11
CA GLY A 370 -26.33 13.42 -0.47
C GLY A 370 -25.67 14.55 -1.26
N GLN A 371 -24.60 15.16 -0.73
CA GLN A 371 -23.84 16.19 -1.45
C GLN A 371 -23.18 15.66 -2.74
N VAL A 372 -22.59 14.46 -2.71
CA VAL A 372 -21.98 13.83 -3.89
C VAL A 372 -23.02 13.62 -5.00
N LEU A 373 -24.24 13.23 -4.62
CA LEU A 373 -25.32 12.91 -5.56
C LEU A 373 -26.26 14.08 -5.89
N ALA A 374 -26.08 15.24 -5.25
CA ALA A 374 -26.92 16.44 -5.44
C ALA A 374 -27.01 16.91 -6.91
N LYS A 375 -26.03 16.55 -7.74
CA LYS A 375 -26.02 16.83 -9.19
C LYS A 375 -27.05 16.02 -9.99
N PHE A 376 -27.62 14.97 -9.42
CA PHE A 376 -28.56 14.04 -10.08
C PHE A 376 -29.96 14.09 -9.47
N GLU A 377 -30.05 14.32 -8.16
CA GLU A 377 -31.31 14.38 -7.42
C GLU A 377 -31.10 15.17 -6.13
N GLU A 378 -32.05 16.02 -5.77
CA GLU A 378 -31.97 16.82 -4.54
C GLU A 378 -32.01 15.90 -3.32
N PRO A 379 -30.96 15.90 -2.47
CA PRO A 379 -30.88 14.97 -1.35
C PRO A 379 -31.96 15.26 -0.31
N ALA A 380 -32.58 14.21 0.24
CA ALA A 380 -33.40 14.40 1.44
C ALA A 380 -32.50 14.86 2.59
N LYS A 381 -32.93 15.92 3.27
CA LYS A 381 -32.30 16.37 4.53
C LYS A 381 -32.62 15.33 5.61
N VAL A 382 -31.59 14.87 6.31
CA VAL A 382 -31.72 13.89 7.41
C VAL A 382 -31.41 14.61 8.71
N ASP A 383 -32.43 15.15 9.36
CA ASP A 383 -32.26 15.86 10.63
C ASP A 383 -32.44 14.90 11.82
N LYS A 384 -33.30 13.89 11.66
CA LYS A 384 -33.61 12.88 12.69
C LYS A 384 -33.47 11.44 12.17
N PRO A 385 -33.30 10.44 13.06
CA PRO A 385 -33.14 9.04 12.64
C PRO A 385 -34.30 8.51 11.79
N GLU A 386 -35.51 9.01 12.00
CA GLU A 386 -36.72 8.63 11.27
C GLU A 386 -36.69 9.06 9.80
N ASP A 387 -35.81 10.00 9.43
CA ASP A 387 -35.64 10.47 8.05
C ASP A 387 -34.77 9.51 7.22
N LEU A 388 -34.00 8.63 7.86
CA LEU A 388 -33.05 7.73 7.19
C LEU A 388 -33.72 6.80 6.15
N PRO A 389 -34.87 6.14 6.44
CA PRO A 389 -35.55 5.32 5.43
C PRO A 389 -35.96 6.10 4.19
N ALA A 390 -36.42 7.35 4.34
CA ALA A 390 -36.78 8.21 3.23
C ALA A 390 -35.54 8.64 2.42
N PHE A 391 -34.43 8.93 3.10
CA PHE A 391 -33.14 9.18 2.47
C PHE A 391 -32.67 7.98 1.64
N PHE A 392 -32.70 6.75 2.19
CA PHE A 392 -32.26 5.55 1.46
C PHE A 392 -33.10 5.28 0.20
N LYS A 393 -34.41 5.49 0.25
CA LYS A 393 -35.27 5.40 -0.94
C LYS A 393 -34.89 6.43 -2.02
N LYS A 394 -34.61 7.68 -1.62
CA LYS A 394 -34.13 8.71 -2.56
C LYS A 394 -32.72 8.43 -3.07
N LEU A 395 -31.84 7.91 -2.22
CA LEU A 395 -30.49 7.50 -2.58
C LEU A 395 -30.53 6.41 -3.67
N GLU A 396 -31.39 5.42 -3.50
CA GLU A 396 -31.59 4.37 -4.51
C GLU A 396 -32.03 4.96 -5.86
N SER A 397 -33.01 5.87 -5.86
CA SER A 397 -33.44 6.60 -7.06
C SER A 397 -32.29 7.39 -7.70
N ALA A 398 -31.53 8.13 -6.89
CA ALA A 398 -30.42 8.96 -7.36
C ALA A 398 -29.31 8.11 -8.00
N VAL A 399 -28.98 6.97 -7.39
CA VAL A 399 -28.01 6.00 -7.92
C VAL A 399 -28.52 5.38 -9.22
N ARG A 400 -29.80 5.01 -9.32
CA ARG A 400 -30.40 4.51 -10.57
C ARG A 400 -30.32 5.56 -11.69
N LYS A 401 -30.61 6.83 -11.40
CA LYS A 401 -30.47 7.95 -12.36
C LYS A 401 -29.02 8.18 -12.77
N PHE A 402 -28.09 8.12 -11.83
CA PHE A 402 -26.65 8.21 -12.09
C PHE A 402 -26.18 7.10 -13.03
N ILE A 403 -26.47 5.83 -12.71
CA ILE A 403 -26.11 4.67 -13.53
C ILE A 403 -26.72 4.80 -14.93
N LYS A 404 -27.98 5.21 -15.05
CA LYS A 404 -28.62 5.44 -16.35
C LYS A 404 -27.88 6.51 -17.16
N LYS A 405 -27.55 7.65 -16.54
CA LYS A 405 -26.79 8.73 -17.21
C LYS A 405 -25.40 8.28 -17.65
N VAL A 406 -24.69 7.52 -16.82
CA VAL A 406 -23.37 6.95 -17.17
C VAL A 406 -23.53 5.97 -18.34
N SER A 407 -24.53 5.09 -18.31
CA SER A 407 -24.83 4.17 -19.42
C SER A 407 -25.13 4.92 -20.71
N ASP A 408 -25.94 5.98 -20.66
CA ASP A 408 -26.25 6.81 -21.82
C ASP A 408 -25.03 7.58 -22.34
N GLN A 409 -24.14 8.05 -21.45
CA GLN A 409 -22.87 8.69 -21.82
C GLN A 409 -21.87 7.71 -22.45
N ILE A 410 -21.85 6.45 -22.01
CA ILE A 410 -21.07 5.37 -22.63
C ILE A 410 -21.64 5.07 -24.02
N LYS A 411 -22.96 4.88 -24.15
CA LYS A 411 -23.63 4.63 -25.44
C LYS A 411 -23.43 5.77 -26.43
N ALA A 412 -23.43 7.01 -25.96
CA ALA A 412 -23.16 8.20 -26.78
C ALA A 412 -21.68 8.41 -27.10
N GLY A 413 -20.78 7.53 -26.65
CA GLY A 413 -19.33 7.65 -26.86
C GLY A 413 -18.67 8.85 -26.18
N LYS A 414 -19.39 9.55 -25.29
CA LYS A 414 -18.89 10.73 -24.56
C LYS A 414 -17.89 10.35 -23.47
N ILE A 415 -18.06 9.17 -22.89
CA ILE A 415 -17.04 8.57 -22.02
C ILE A 415 -16.19 7.65 -22.89
N ASN A 416 -15.05 8.16 -23.33
CA ASN A 416 -14.07 7.38 -24.08
C ASN A 416 -13.28 6.47 -23.10
N ARG A 417 -12.74 5.35 -23.57
CA ARG A 417 -11.81 4.49 -22.79
C ARG A 417 -10.65 5.30 -22.18
N LYS A 418 -10.27 6.42 -22.81
CA LYS A 418 -9.29 7.36 -22.27
C LYS A 418 -9.75 7.99 -20.95
N THR A 419 -11.00 8.42 -20.86
CA THR A 419 -11.58 9.00 -19.64
C THR A 419 -11.61 7.98 -18.50
N PHE A 420 -11.90 6.71 -18.80
CA PHE A 420 -11.79 5.64 -17.81
C PHE A 420 -10.36 5.45 -17.28
N ARG A 421 -9.34 5.49 -18.15
CA ARG A 421 -7.93 5.42 -17.70
C ARG A 421 -7.53 6.65 -16.87
N ASP A 422 -8.03 7.83 -17.23
CA ASP A 422 -7.77 9.05 -16.47
C ASP A 422 -8.44 8.96 -15.08
N PHE A 423 -9.65 8.38 -14.99
CA PHE A 423 -10.31 8.08 -13.71
C PHE A 423 -9.55 7.04 -12.88
N GLU A 424 -9.12 5.92 -13.48
CA GLU A 424 -8.27 4.92 -12.79
C GLU A 424 -6.98 5.54 -12.27
N LYS A 425 -6.40 6.48 -13.02
CA LYS A 425 -5.20 7.20 -12.59
C LYS A 425 -5.48 8.10 -11.40
N VAL A 426 -6.57 8.87 -11.43
CA VAL A 426 -6.98 9.73 -10.31
C VAL A 426 -7.34 8.89 -9.08
N GLU A 427 -8.05 7.79 -9.25
CA GLU A 427 -8.38 6.86 -8.15
C GLU A 427 -7.11 6.24 -7.55
N ASN A 428 -6.15 5.81 -8.37
CA ASN A 428 -4.85 5.31 -7.88
C ASN A 428 -4.05 6.41 -7.15
N GLU A 429 -4.08 7.65 -7.64
CA GLU A 429 -3.46 8.79 -6.96
C GLU A 429 -4.16 9.11 -5.64
N GLU A 430 -5.50 9.05 -5.58
CA GLU A 430 -6.27 9.28 -4.37
C GLU A 430 -6.07 8.16 -3.34
N GLN A 431 -6.05 6.89 -3.76
CA GLN A 431 -5.69 5.76 -2.91
C GLN A 431 -4.27 5.91 -2.36
N LYS A 432 -3.31 6.31 -3.21
CA LYS A 432 -1.94 6.59 -2.77
C LYS A 432 -1.89 7.77 -1.79
N ASN A 433 -2.69 8.81 -2.01
CA ASN A 433 -2.79 9.95 -1.10
C ASN A 433 -3.44 9.57 0.23
N LEU A 434 -4.47 8.72 0.23
CA LEU A 434 -5.09 8.21 1.45
C LEU A 434 -4.13 7.32 2.25
N LEU A 435 -3.35 6.48 1.58
CA LEU A 435 -2.29 5.67 2.21
C LEU A 435 -1.12 6.51 2.74
N ASN A 436 -0.86 7.68 2.14
CA ASN A 436 0.16 8.61 2.62
C ASN A 436 -0.39 9.61 3.66
N ASN A 437 -1.71 9.72 3.80
CA ASN A 437 -2.32 10.64 4.73
C ASN A 437 -2.34 10.03 6.13
N HIS A 438 -1.33 10.41 6.93
CA HIS A 438 -1.17 9.94 8.30
C HIS A 438 -2.37 10.25 9.20
N SER A 439 -3.13 11.33 8.97
CA SER A 439 -4.34 11.59 9.77
C SER A 439 -5.45 10.61 9.40
N PHE A 440 -5.64 10.35 8.10
CA PHE A 440 -6.61 9.38 7.62
C PHE A 440 -6.32 7.97 8.13
N LEU A 441 -5.06 7.54 8.11
CA LEU A 441 -4.63 6.26 8.68
C LEU A 441 -4.81 6.21 10.20
N LYS A 442 -4.50 7.30 10.92
CA LYS A 442 -4.68 7.38 12.38
C LYS A 442 -6.15 7.27 12.79
N ASP A 443 -7.05 7.87 12.00
CA ASP A 443 -8.48 7.93 12.31
C ASP A 443 -9.25 6.68 11.83
N ASN A 444 -8.85 6.04 10.72
CA ASN A 444 -9.56 4.90 10.13
C ASN A 444 -8.88 3.54 10.33
N CYS A 445 -7.55 3.48 10.52
CA CYS A 445 -6.84 2.22 10.80
C CYS A 445 -6.70 1.95 12.31
N ARG A 446 -7.57 2.54 13.13
CA ARG A 446 -7.74 2.20 14.55
C ARG A 446 -8.32 0.79 14.70
N ALA A 447 -7.52 -0.23 14.39
CA ALA A 447 -7.53 -1.42 15.22
C ALA A 447 -6.95 -0.96 16.56
N GLN A 448 -7.81 -0.81 17.57
CA GLN A 448 -7.45 -0.37 18.92
C GLN A 448 -6.50 -1.39 19.56
N ALA A 449 -5.21 -1.31 19.26
CA ALA A 449 -4.18 -2.06 19.98
C ALA A 449 -3.78 -1.39 21.30
N SER A 450 -4.15 -0.11 21.51
CA SER A 450 -3.71 0.69 22.66
C SER A 450 -4.78 0.97 23.72
N ASP A 451 -6.04 0.53 23.54
CA ASP A 451 -7.09 0.75 24.54
C ASP A 451 -7.14 -0.34 25.64
N VAL A 452 -6.22 -1.32 25.62
CA VAL A 452 -6.09 -2.32 26.71
C VAL A 452 -5.36 -1.75 27.94
N GLN A 453 -4.69 -0.59 27.85
CA GLN A 453 -3.94 -0.01 28.97
C GLN A 453 -4.61 1.18 29.69
N ALA A 454 -5.78 1.65 29.22
CA ALA A 454 -6.40 2.87 29.76
C ALA A 454 -7.71 2.65 30.55
N ALA A 455 -8.13 1.40 30.79
CA ALA A 455 -9.23 1.10 31.71
C ALA A 455 -8.67 0.65 33.07
N GLY A 456 -8.34 1.63 33.91
CA GLY A 456 -8.04 1.41 35.33
C GLY A 456 -9.28 1.01 36.12
N ILE A 457 -9.76 -0.22 35.94
CA ILE A 457 -10.80 -0.82 36.78
C ILE A 457 -10.15 -1.93 37.63
N GLY A 458 -10.12 -1.65 38.93
CA GLY A 458 -10.08 -2.59 40.05
C GLY A 458 -9.44 -3.95 39.83
N ARG A 459 -8.18 -4.07 40.24
CA ARG A 459 -7.52 -5.35 40.52
C ARG A 459 -8.25 -6.03 41.70
N PRO A 460 -8.86 -7.22 41.55
CA PRO A 460 -9.37 -7.97 42.68
C PRO A 460 -8.19 -8.55 43.44
N THR A 461 -8.12 -8.25 44.73
CA THR A 461 -7.23 -8.91 45.67
C THR A 461 -7.71 -10.34 45.93
N SER A 462 -6.75 -11.27 45.91
CA SER A 462 -6.80 -12.63 46.46
C SER A 462 -7.53 -13.69 45.62
N ARG A 463 -6.78 -14.68 45.12
CA ARG A 463 -6.67 -16.00 45.77
C ARG A 463 -5.49 -16.79 45.18
N GLN A 464 -4.71 -17.42 46.06
CA GLN A 464 -3.69 -18.39 45.70
C GLN A 464 -4.31 -19.51 44.86
N GLY A 465 -3.73 -19.75 43.68
CA GLY A 465 -4.00 -20.90 42.84
C GLY A 465 -2.79 -21.11 41.95
N ASP A 466 -1.97 -22.08 42.31
CA ASP A 466 -0.83 -22.57 41.55
C ASP A 466 -1.37 -23.23 40.28
N GLY A 467 -1.41 -22.46 39.20
CA GLY A 467 -1.94 -22.86 37.91
C GLY A 467 -1.22 -22.03 36.86
N ASN A 468 -0.51 -22.71 35.97
CA ASN A 468 0.22 -22.17 34.85
C ASN A 468 -0.78 -21.49 33.90
N GLU A 469 -1.18 -20.25 34.20
CA GLU A 469 -2.15 -19.48 33.42
C GLU A 469 -1.43 -18.80 32.25
N ASP A 470 -1.79 -19.24 31.05
CA ASP A 470 -1.42 -18.62 29.78
C ASP A 470 -1.78 -17.13 29.81
N ASP A 471 -0.75 -16.29 29.86
CA ASP A 471 -0.90 -14.84 29.76
C ASP A 471 -1.67 -14.54 28.46
N PRO A 472 -2.84 -13.88 28.52
CA PRO A 472 -3.65 -13.58 27.35
C PRO A 472 -2.87 -12.80 26.29
N ALA A 473 -1.80 -12.08 26.66
CA ALA A 473 -0.90 -11.45 25.70
C ALA A 473 -0.15 -12.47 24.83
N THR A 474 0.26 -13.62 25.39
CA THR A 474 0.89 -14.72 24.66
C THR A 474 -0.08 -15.38 23.68
N ASN A 475 -1.33 -15.61 24.07
CA ASN A 475 -2.35 -16.17 23.18
C ASN A 475 -2.67 -15.26 21.99
N PHE A 476 -2.75 -13.93 22.20
CA PHE A 476 -2.92 -12.98 21.09
C PHE A 476 -1.71 -12.93 20.15
N GLN A 477 -0.49 -13.11 20.68
CA GLN A 477 0.72 -13.15 19.89
C GLN A 477 0.78 -14.42 19.03
N GLU A 478 0.40 -15.57 19.59
CA GLU A 478 0.34 -16.86 18.90
C GLU A 478 -0.72 -16.87 17.79
N ASP A 479 -1.92 -16.35 18.04
CA ASP A 479 -2.96 -16.25 17.01
C ASP A 479 -2.55 -15.31 15.86
N ARG A 480 -1.83 -14.22 16.17
CA ARG A 480 -1.30 -13.29 15.16
C ARG A 480 -0.22 -13.94 14.30
N GLU A 481 0.72 -14.67 14.91
CA GLU A 481 1.74 -15.44 14.21
C GLU A 481 1.12 -16.55 13.36
N LYS A 482 0.08 -17.23 13.86
CA LYS A 482 -0.67 -18.25 13.13
C LYS A 482 -1.35 -17.69 11.88
N CYS A 483 -2.09 -16.58 11.99
CA CYS A 483 -2.71 -15.92 10.84
C CYS A 483 -1.68 -15.44 9.80
N LYS A 484 -0.52 -14.93 10.25
CA LYS A 484 0.59 -14.53 9.36
C LYS A 484 1.15 -15.73 8.60
N ASN A 485 1.39 -16.84 9.30
CA ASN A 485 1.90 -18.07 8.70
C ASN A 485 0.92 -18.69 7.70
N GLU A 486 -0.39 -18.68 8.01
CA GLU A 486 -1.43 -19.13 7.07
C GLU A 486 -1.53 -18.25 5.81
N ALA A 487 -1.42 -16.93 5.96
CA ALA A 487 -1.41 -16.00 4.83
C ALA A 487 -0.18 -16.20 3.94
N GLU A 488 1.01 -16.34 4.52
CA GLU A 488 2.23 -16.66 3.79
C GLU A 488 2.15 -18.01 3.06
N ALA A 489 1.55 -19.02 3.70
CA ALA A 489 1.33 -20.33 3.10
C ALA A 489 0.39 -20.24 1.88
N ARG A 490 -0.70 -19.45 1.94
CA ARG A 490 -1.59 -19.19 0.79
C ARG A 490 -0.89 -18.49 -0.36
N VAL A 491 -0.05 -17.50 -0.06
CA VAL A 491 0.75 -16.79 -1.08
C VAL A 491 1.77 -17.73 -1.72
N ARG A 492 2.44 -18.59 -0.94
CA ARG A 492 3.37 -19.61 -1.47
C ARG A 492 2.64 -20.65 -2.32
N ALA A 493 1.43 -21.05 -1.94
CA ALA A 493 0.60 -21.96 -2.71
C ALA A 493 0.17 -21.36 -4.06
N GLN A 494 -0.19 -20.06 -4.10
CA GLN A 494 -0.50 -19.36 -5.35
C GLN A 494 0.74 -19.09 -6.22
N LYS A 495 1.92 -18.98 -5.62
CA LYS A 495 3.20 -18.78 -6.33
C LYS A 495 3.85 -20.08 -6.81
N ARG A 496 3.29 -21.25 -6.55
CA ARG A 496 3.71 -22.47 -7.26
C ARG A 496 3.16 -22.39 -8.68
N PRO A 497 3.98 -22.12 -9.70
CA PRO A 497 3.52 -22.21 -11.08
C PRO A 497 3.07 -23.66 -11.31
N GLY A 498 1.89 -23.82 -11.90
CA GLY A 498 1.42 -25.13 -12.34
C GLY A 498 2.47 -25.78 -13.22
N ASN A 499 2.87 -26.99 -12.82
CA ASN A 499 3.47 -27.98 -13.71
C ASN A 499 2.41 -28.48 -14.69
#